data_AF-A0A6V8CM31-F1
#
_entry.id   AF-A0A6V8CM31-F1
#
_cell.length_a   1.000
_cell.length_b   1.000
_cell.length_c   1.000
_cell.angle_alpha   90.00
_cell.angle_beta   90.00
_cell.angle_gamma   90.00
#
_symmetry.space_group_name_H-M   'P 1'
#
loop_
_entity.id
_entity.type
_entity.pdbx_description
1 polymer ?
#
loop_
_entity_poly.entity_id
_entity_poly.type
_entity_poly.pdbx_seq_one_letter_code
_entity_poly.pdbx_strand_id
1 'polypeptide(L)'
;MQIIAPPHGPRMLILSASISDMESIFQENIPRATEKRKREHRTGRWLLQEGLKKWGFHNLSNLEVRRTKERAPYLQWIEGTWQRSPLPDISISHCENAAVVCLIESGFHVGIDIEPSDRTIQTNAFDMMAKGEELEMLRIQPEKALEVWTKKEAIQKAKKLGMHMNPREINLNDLDLKLVTFTKDDLLISIAWQRVTEVSENPEDLLIKEIRSKMLENPEFKVGC
;
A
#
# COMPACT_ATOMS: atom_id res chain seq x y z
N MET A 1 -7.57 -15.50 -9.68
CA MET A 1 -7.38 -14.77 -8.41
C MET A 1 -7.28 -15.78 -7.29
N GLN A 2 -6.33 -15.59 -6.38
CA GLN A 2 -6.10 -16.46 -5.23
C GLN A 2 -6.01 -15.61 -3.95
N ILE A 3 -6.32 -16.22 -2.81
CA ILE A 3 -6.15 -15.61 -1.49
C ILE A 3 -4.82 -16.12 -0.93
N ILE A 4 -3.96 -15.20 -0.51
CA ILE A 4 -2.70 -15.53 0.17
C ILE A 4 -2.94 -15.43 1.69
N ALA A 5 -2.48 -16.43 2.43
CA ALA A 5 -2.59 -16.43 3.88
C ALA A 5 -1.81 -15.23 4.46
N PRO A 6 -2.46 -14.36 5.26
CA PRO A 6 -1.77 -13.23 5.85
C PRO A 6 -0.79 -13.67 6.94
N PRO A 7 0.30 -12.91 7.16
CA PRO A 7 1.18 -13.13 8.30
C PRO A 7 0.43 -12.88 9.61
N HIS A 8 0.97 -13.39 10.72
CA HIS A 8 0.41 -13.12 12.04
C HIS A 8 0.49 -11.62 12.38
N GLY A 9 -0.61 -11.05 12.86
CA GLY A 9 -0.68 -9.62 13.16
C GLY A 9 -2.11 -9.07 13.05
N PRO A 10 -2.26 -7.78 12.67
CA PRO A 10 -3.57 -7.17 12.48
C PRO A 10 -4.35 -7.85 11.36
N ARG A 11 -5.66 -7.64 11.31
CA ARG A 11 -6.51 -8.22 10.25
C ARG A 11 -6.00 -7.74 8.89
N MET A 12 -5.68 -8.70 8.01
CA MET A 12 -5.23 -8.46 6.64
C MET A 12 -5.95 -9.37 5.65
N LEU A 13 -6.01 -8.92 4.40
CA LEU A 13 -6.49 -9.69 3.25
C LEU A 13 -5.52 -9.44 2.10
N ILE A 14 -4.94 -10.53 1.61
CA ILE A 14 -3.98 -10.48 0.51
C ILE A 14 -4.57 -11.27 -0.65
N LEU A 15 -4.67 -10.63 -1.81
CA LEU A 15 -5.13 -11.26 -3.05
C LEU A 15 -4.08 -11.15 -4.12
N SER A 16 -3.87 -12.22 -4.88
CA SER A 16 -3.02 -12.23 -6.06
C SER A 16 -3.80 -12.67 -7.31
N ALA A 17 -3.34 -12.21 -8.47
CA ALA A 17 -3.81 -12.70 -9.76
C ALA A 17 -2.72 -12.53 -10.81
N SER A 18 -2.77 -13.36 -11.85
CA SER A 18 -1.98 -13.14 -13.04
C SER A 18 -2.45 -11.87 -13.77
N ILE A 19 -1.53 -11.14 -14.37
CA ILE A 19 -1.82 -9.92 -15.13
C ILE A 19 -2.61 -10.28 -16.39
N SER A 20 -3.77 -9.66 -16.53
CA SER A 20 -4.61 -9.77 -17.72
C SER A 20 -5.28 -8.44 -18.03
N ASP A 21 -6.14 -8.42 -19.05
CA ASP A 21 -7.00 -7.28 -19.29
C ASP A 21 -8.25 -7.40 -18.40
N MET A 22 -8.32 -6.57 -17.36
CA MET A 22 -9.41 -6.57 -16.38
C MET A 22 -10.04 -5.17 -16.31
N GLU A 23 -11.33 -5.11 -15.99
CA GLU A 23 -12.05 -3.85 -15.79
C GLU A 23 -12.34 -3.60 -14.31
N SER A 24 -12.19 -2.37 -13.86
CA SER A 24 -12.46 -1.97 -12.47
C SER A 24 -13.08 -0.59 -12.43
N ILE A 25 -13.98 -0.37 -11.47
CA ILE A 25 -14.53 0.97 -11.20
C ILE A 25 -13.43 1.95 -10.73
N PHE A 26 -12.33 1.44 -10.18
CA PHE A 26 -11.17 2.23 -9.73
C PHE A 26 -10.13 2.42 -10.84
N GLN A 27 -10.49 2.13 -12.09
CA GLN A 27 -9.59 2.30 -13.22
C GLN A 27 -9.40 3.78 -13.54
N GLU A 28 -8.14 4.19 -13.62
CA GLU A 28 -7.75 5.51 -14.09
C GLU A 28 -7.16 5.41 -15.50
N ASN A 29 -7.36 6.44 -16.32
CA ASN A 29 -6.70 6.54 -17.61
C ASN A 29 -5.23 6.95 -17.41
N ILE A 30 -4.30 6.17 -17.97
CA ILE A 30 -2.86 6.46 -17.93
C ILE A 30 -2.37 6.75 -19.35
N PRO A 31 -2.48 8.01 -19.83
CA PRO A 31 -2.39 8.36 -21.25
C PRO A 31 -1.01 8.15 -21.88
N ARG A 32 0.06 8.00 -21.08
CA ARG A 32 1.45 7.81 -21.55
C ARG A 32 2.09 6.49 -21.10
N ALA A 33 1.27 5.50 -20.72
CA ALA A 33 1.77 4.18 -20.32
C ALA A 33 1.81 3.20 -21.50
N THR A 34 2.80 2.30 -21.48
CA THR A 34 2.83 1.13 -22.36
C THR A 34 1.63 0.23 -22.11
N GLU A 35 1.24 -0.61 -23.07
CA GLU A 35 0.09 -1.51 -22.89
C GLU A 35 0.33 -2.51 -21.75
N LYS A 36 1.56 -3.00 -21.59
CA LYS A 36 1.96 -3.80 -20.43
C LYS A 36 1.64 -3.07 -19.12
N ARG A 37 2.06 -1.80 -19.00
CA ARG A 37 1.85 -0.99 -17.81
C ARG A 37 0.37 -0.71 -17.52
N LYS A 38 -0.44 -0.54 -18.58
CA LYS A 38 -1.89 -0.38 -18.45
C LYS A 38 -2.54 -1.65 -17.92
N ARG A 39 -2.17 -2.84 -18.41
CA ARG A 39 -2.70 -4.13 -17.93
C ARG A 39 -2.33 -4.41 -16.47
N GLU A 40 -1.07 -4.14 -16.09
CA GLU A 40 -0.62 -4.22 -14.69
C GLU A 40 -1.50 -3.36 -13.77
N HIS A 41 -1.67 -2.08 -14.15
CA HIS A 41 -2.49 -1.16 -13.38
C HIS A 41 -3.95 -1.63 -13.31
N ARG A 42 -4.56 -2.02 -14.44
CA ARG A 42 -5.92 -2.54 -14.53
C ARG A 42 -6.13 -3.77 -13.65
N THR A 43 -5.23 -4.74 -13.71
CA THR A 43 -5.28 -5.95 -12.87
C THR A 43 -5.19 -5.59 -11.39
N GLY A 44 -4.28 -4.69 -11.01
CA GLY A 44 -4.15 -4.24 -9.62
C GLY A 44 -5.40 -3.53 -9.09
N ARG A 45 -6.03 -2.68 -9.90
CA ARG A 45 -7.30 -2.00 -9.55
C ARG A 45 -8.48 -2.96 -9.48
N TRP A 46 -8.51 -3.97 -10.33
CA TRP A 46 -9.52 -5.03 -10.26
C TRP A 46 -9.35 -5.88 -8.99
N LEU A 47 -8.11 -6.28 -8.66
CA LEU A 47 -7.81 -6.98 -7.41
C LEU A 47 -8.22 -6.18 -6.17
N LEU A 48 -7.98 -4.87 -6.16
CA LEU A 48 -8.44 -3.99 -5.08
C LEU A 48 -9.97 -4.02 -4.95
N GLN A 49 -10.69 -3.94 -6.08
CA GLN A 49 -12.16 -4.00 -6.10
C GLN A 49 -12.67 -5.30 -5.48
N GLU A 50 -12.12 -6.44 -5.91
CA GLU A 50 -12.51 -7.76 -5.38
C GLU A 50 -12.08 -7.93 -3.91
N GLY A 51 -10.95 -7.35 -3.53
CA GLY A 51 -10.47 -7.25 -2.15
C GLY A 51 -11.45 -6.51 -1.25
N LEU A 52 -11.94 -5.35 -1.69
CA LEU A 52 -12.90 -4.56 -0.94
C LEU A 52 -14.25 -5.26 -0.79
N LYS A 53 -14.75 -5.92 -1.84
CA LYS A 53 -15.96 -6.76 -1.76
C LYS A 53 -15.80 -7.86 -0.71
N LYS A 54 -14.68 -8.58 -0.73
CA LYS A 54 -14.37 -9.63 0.26
C LYS A 54 -14.14 -9.09 1.66
N TRP A 55 -13.67 -7.85 1.78
CA TRP A 55 -13.49 -7.18 3.06
C TRP A 55 -14.81 -6.83 3.76
N GLY A 56 -15.88 -6.63 2.96
CA GLY A 56 -17.23 -6.30 3.41
C GLY A 56 -17.82 -5.04 2.78
N PHE A 57 -17.15 -4.41 1.82
CA PHE A 57 -17.67 -3.24 1.10
C PHE A 57 -18.48 -3.67 -0.12
N HIS A 58 -19.81 -3.58 -0.01
CA HIS A 58 -20.72 -4.00 -1.08
C HIS A 58 -21.07 -2.87 -2.07
N ASN A 59 -21.15 -1.62 -1.59
CA ASN A 59 -21.32 -0.46 -2.46
C ASN A 59 -19.99 0.30 -2.56
N LEU A 60 -19.29 0.08 -3.67
CA LEU A 60 -18.00 0.72 -3.93
C LEU A 60 -18.11 2.04 -4.70
N SER A 61 -19.31 2.41 -5.17
CA SER A 61 -19.54 3.64 -5.95
C SER A 61 -19.32 4.92 -5.13
N ASN A 62 -19.31 4.80 -3.80
CA ASN A 62 -19.03 5.89 -2.87
C ASN A 62 -17.55 5.94 -2.45
N LEU A 63 -16.71 5.05 -2.97
CA LEU A 63 -15.29 5.02 -2.69
C LEU A 63 -14.52 5.52 -3.89
N GLU A 64 -13.42 6.21 -3.60
CA GLU A 64 -12.42 6.54 -4.60
C GLU A 64 -11.02 6.21 -4.08
N VAL A 65 -10.12 5.96 -5.02
CA VAL A 65 -8.70 5.78 -4.71
C VAL A 65 -7.99 7.09 -5.00
N ARG A 66 -7.59 7.79 -3.93
CA ARG A 66 -6.74 8.98 -4.04
C ARG A 66 -5.27 8.59 -3.88
N ARG A 67 -4.39 9.56 -4.10
CA ARG A 67 -2.94 9.40 -3.97
C ARG A 67 -2.38 10.48 -3.05
N THR A 68 -1.41 10.12 -2.22
CA THR A 68 -0.64 11.09 -1.44
C THR A 68 0.24 11.94 -2.37
N LYS A 69 0.92 12.96 -1.82
CA LYS A 69 1.93 13.74 -2.56
C LYS A 69 2.98 12.82 -3.21
N GLU A 70 3.38 11.77 -2.48
CA GLU A 70 4.36 10.77 -2.94
C GLU A 70 3.73 9.60 -3.71
N ARG A 71 2.51 9.82 -4.23
CA ARG A 71 1.77 8.92 -5.11
C ARG A 71 1.35 7.59 -4.50
N ALA A 72 1.47 7.41 -3.18
CA ALA A 72 0.98 6.22 -2.50
C ALA A 72 -0.56 6.20 -2.52
N PRO A 73 -1.19 5.11 -2.97
CA PRO A 73 -2.65 5.03 -3.04
C PRO A 73 -3.26 4.89 -1.64
N TYR A 74 -4.41 5.53 -1.43
CA TYR A 74 -5.25 5.35 -0.24
C TYR A 74 -6.74 5.45 -0.62
N LEU A 75 -7.61 4.88 0.22
CA LEU A 75 -9.06 4.92 0.01
C LEU A 75 -9.66 6.14 0.71
N GLN A 76 -10.64 6.77 0.05
CA GLN A 76 -11.42 7.84 0.64
C GLN A 76 -12.90 7.68 0.25
N TRP A 77 -13.80 8.06 1.16
CA TRP A 77 -15.21 8.24 0.85
C TRP A 77 -15.38 9.47 -0.03
N ILE A 78 -16.15 9.35 -1.11
CA ILE A 78 -16.51 10.48 -1.96
C ILE A 78 -17.27 11.50 -1.11
N GLU A 79 -16.87 12.76 -1.20
CA GLU A 79 -17.49 13.88 -0.50
C GLU A 79 -19.00 13.93 -0.76
N GLY A 80 -19.79 14.15 0.31
CA GLY A 80 -21.25 14.16 0.22
C GLY A 80 -21.96 12.80 0.34
N THR A 81 -21.24 11.68 0.47
CA THR A 81 -21.86 10.34 0.62
C THR A 81 -22.30 9.99 2.05
N TRP A 82 -22.08 10.87 3.03
CA TRP A 82 -22.39 10.68 4.47
C TRP A 82 -21.85 9.38 5.10
N GLN A 83 -20.85 8.74 4.47
CA GLN A 83 -20.20 7.53 4.97
C GLN A 83 -18.91 7.87 5.72
N ARG A 84 -18.72 7.26 6.90
CA ARG A 84 -17.58 7.52 7.80
C ARG A 84 -17.00 6.26 8.44
N SER A 85 -17.40 5.08 7.99
CA SER A 85 -16.81 3.85 8.51
C SER A 85 -15.31 3.82 8.19
N PRO A 86 -14.45 3.40 9.14
CA PRO A 86 -13.01 3.33 8.92
C PRO A 86 -12.69 2.48 7.69
N LEU A 87 -11.79 3.01 6.85
CA LEU A 87 -11.33 2.33 5.64
C LEU A 87 -10.04 1.56 5.93
N PRO A 88 -9.86 0.38 5.30
CA PRO A 88 -8.59 -0.32 5.36
C PRO A 88 -7.52 0.49 4.62
N ASP A 89 -6.28 0.42 5.09
CA ASP A 89 -5.16 0.89 4.27
C ASP A 89 -4.85 -0.15 3.18
N ILE A 90 -4.30 0.33 2.06
CA ILE A 90 -4.06 -0.49 0.88
C ILE A 90 -2.63 -0.39 0.40
N SER A 91 -2.13 -1.50 -0.15
CA SER A 91 -0.90 -1.53 -0.91
C SER A 91 -1.04 -2.46 -2.10
N ILE A 92 -0.54 -2.02 -3.25
CA ILE A 92 -0.61 -2.75 -4.52
C ILE A 92 0.81 -2.89 -5.04
N SER A 93 1.18 -4.10 -5.45
CA SER A 93 2.40 -4.33 -6.21
C SER A 93 2.14 -5.26 -7.40
N HIS A 94 3.04 -5.24 -8.37
CA HIS A 94 3.00 -6.08 -9.54
C HIS A 94 4.43 -6.42 -9.94
N CYS A 95 4.64 -7.62 -10.47
CA CYS A 95 5.90 -8.00 -11.08
C CYS A 95 5.59 -8.89 -12.27
N GLU A 96 6.26 -8.65 -13.40
CA GLU A 96 6.13 -9.39 -14.66
C GLU A 96 4.69 -9.77 -15.08
N ASN A 97 4.22 -10.93 -14.63
CA ASN A 97 2.92 -11.53 -14.94
C ASN A 97 2.00 -11.68 -13.72
N ALA A 98 2.33 -11.11 -12.56
CA ALA A 98 1.54 -11.17 -11.34
C ALA A 98 1.24 -9.77 -10.77
N ALA A 99 0.08 -9.64 -10.14
CA ALA A 99 -0.30 -8.50 -9.33
C ALA A 99 -0.77 -8.98 -7.97
N VAL A 100 -0.52 -8.18 -6.94
CA VAL A 100 -0.96 -8.41 -5.57
C VAL A 100 -1.57 -7.14 -4.98
N VAL A 101 -2.60 -7.32 -4.16
CA VAL A 101 -3.12 -6.27 -3.27
C VAL A 101 -3.13 -6.79 -1.85
N CYS A 102 -2.75 -5.91 -0.92
CA CYS A 102 -2.89 -6.11 0.51
C CYS A 102 -3.84 -5.05 1.06
N LEU A 103 -4.83 -5.49 1.83
CA LEU A 103 -5.70 -4.64 2.65
C LEU A 103 -5.38 -4.94 4.11
N ILE A 104 -5.24 -3.90 4.93
CA ILE A 104 -5.02 -4.01 6.38
C ILE A 104 -6.09 -3.20 7.12
N GLU A 105 -6.50 -3.65 8.30
CA GLU A 105 -7.47 -2.89 9.09
C GLU A 105 -7.04 -1.45 9.38
N SER A 106 -8.04 -0.58 9.61
CA SER A 106 -7.82 0.83 9.91
C SER A 106 -6.93 1.02 11.15
N GLY A 107 -6.07 2.04 11.12
CA GLY A 107 -5.11 2.31 12.20
C GLY A 107 -3.73 1.72 11.95
N PHE A 108 -3.53 1.05 10.82
CA PHE A 108 -2.23 0.61 10.32
C PHE A 108 -1.95 1.11 8.91
N HIS A 109 -0.67 1.28 8.59
CA HIS A 109 -0.20 1.39 7.23
C HIS A 109 0.42 0.08 6.77
N VAL A 110 0.22 -0.26 5.49
CA VAL A 110 0.79 -1.47 4.88
C VAL A 110 1.54 -1.16 3.59
N GLY A 111 2.60 -1.92 3.37
CA GLY A 111 3.37 -1.98 2.13
C GLY A 111 3.55 -3.43 1.74
N ILE A 112 3.19 -3.78 0.51
CA ILE A 112 3.48 -5.10 -0.08
C ILE A 112 4.36 -4.91 -1.30
N ASP A 113 5.34 -5.80 -1.44
CA ASP A 113 6.11 -5.90 -2.65
C ASP A 113 6.34 -7.35 -3.08
N ILE A 114 6.41 -7.57 -4.39
CA ILE A 114 6.55 -8.90 -4.99
C ILE A 114 7.59 -8.88 -6.10
N GLU A 115 8.36 -9.94 -6.19
CA GLU A 115 9.33 -10.18 -7.26
C GLU A 115 9.36 -11.66 -7.66
N PRO A 116 9.68 -12.01 -8.92
CA PRO A 116 9.94 -13.40 -9.29
C PRO A 116 11.11 -13.94 -8.45
N SER A 117 10.94 -15.11 -7.85
CA SER A 117 11.92 -15.69 -6.92
C SER A 117 13.25 -16.07 -7.57
N ASP A 118 13.27 -16.25 -8.89
CA ASP A 118 14.45 -16.51 -9.71
C ASP A 118 15.12 -15.23 -10.25
N ARG A 119 14.53 -14.05 -9.98
CA ARG A 119 15.08 -12.77 -10.43
C ARG A 119 16.40 -12.49 -9.73
N THR A 120 17.42 -12.15 -10.52
CA THR A 120 18.71 -11.68 -10.00
C THR A 120 18.80 -10.16 -10.08
N ILE A 121 19.19 -9.52 -8.98
CA ILE A 121 19.52 -8.10 -8.97
C ILE A 121 20.94 -7.91 -9.48
N GLN A 122 21.12 -6.99 -10.43
CA GLN A 122 22.46 -6.69 -10.95
C GLN A 122 23.31 -5.99 -9.89
N THR A 123 24.60 -6.32 -9.83
CA THR A 123 25.54 -5.83 -8.81
C THR A 123 25.69 -4.31 -8.81
N ASN A 124 25.53 -3.66 -9.96
CA ASN A 124 25.52 -2.19 -10.07
C ASN A 124 24.37 -1.52 -9.29
N ALA A 125 23.27 -2.24 -9.04
CA ALA A 125 22.15 -1.75 -8.26
C ALA A 125 22.45 -1.80 -6.75
N PHE A 126 23.47 -2.55 -6.31
CA PHE A 126 23.79 -2.70 -4.88
C PHE A 126 24.19 -1.37 -4.26
N ASP A 127 25.00 -0.58 -4.96
CA ASP A 127 25.43 0.75 -4.49
C ASP A 127 24.26 1.75 -4.44
N MET A 128 23.19 1.51 -5.21
CA MET A 128 21.96 2.32 -5.19
C MET A 128 21.04 1.93 -4.03
N MET A 129 21.06 0.67 -3.59
CA MET A 129 20.17 0.16 -2.54
C MET A 129 20.79 0.10 -1.14
N ALA A 130 22.11 -0.02 -1.03
CA ALA A 130 22.80 -0.26 0.23
C ALA A 130 24.02 0.65 0.45
N LYS A 131 24.53 0.68 1.68
CA LYS A 131 25.79 1.35 2.05
C LYS A 131 26.42 0.67 3.29
N GLY A 132 27.71 0.90 3.51
CA GLY A 132 28.42 0.37 4.68
C GLY A 132 28.40 -1.16 4.74
N GLU A 133 28.17 -1.70 5.94
CA GLU A 133 28.16 -3.16 6.18
C GLU A 133 27.12 -3.92 5.36
N GLU A 134 25.95 -3.31 5.10
CA GLU A 134 24.91 -3.94 4.27
C GLU A 134 25.37 -4.13 2.83
N LEU A 135 26.07 -3.14 2.26
CA LEU A 135 26.60 -3.22 0.89
C LEU A 135 27.68 -4.29 0.80
N GLU A 136 28.56 -4.36 1.79
CA GLU A 136 29.63 -5.37 1.82
C GLU A 136 29.05 -6.78 1.99
N MET A 137 27.99 -6.92 2.80
CA MET A 137 27.23 -8.16 2.93
C MET A 137 26.59 -8.57 1.59
N LEU A 138 25.97 -7.65 0.85
CA LEU A 138 25.39 -7.96 -0.47
C LEU A 138 26.43 -8.34 -1.53
N ARG A 139 27.66 -7.81 -1.43
CA ARG A 139 28.75 -8.21 -2.33
C ARG A 139 29.24 -9.63 -2.05
N ILE A 140 29.23 -10.05 -0.78
CA ILE A 140 29.58 -11.42 -0.37
C ILE A 140 28.42 -12.40 -0.63
N GLN A 141 27.18 -11.94 -0.46
CA GLN A 141 25.95 -12.72 -0.56
C GLN A 141 24.95 -12.08 -1.54
N PRO A 142 25.26 -12.07 -2.85
CA PRO A 142 24.41 -11.43 -3.87
C PRO A 142 23.03 -12.09 -3.98
N GLU A 143 22.88 -13.35 -3.59
CA GLU A 143 21.60 -14.07 -3.55
C GLU A 143 20.58 -13.41 -2.61
N LYS A 144 21.02 -12.68 -1.59
CA LYS A 144 20.15 -11.94 -0.67
C LYS A 144 19.67 -10.61 -1.22
N ALA A 145 20.24 -10.14 -2.34
CA ALA A 145 19.92 -8.82 -2.87
C ALA A 145 18.44 -8.67 -3.25
N LEU A 146 17.82 -9.72 -3.81
CA LEU A 146 16.40 -9.70 -4.13
C LEU A 146 15.55 -9.55 -2.86
N GLU A 147 15.86 -10.32 -1.83
CA GLU A 147 15.15 -10.26 -0.54
C GLU A 147 15.28 -8.88 0.11
N VAL A 148 16.51 -8.32 0.15
CA VAL A 148 16.74 -6.98 0.68
C VAL A 148 16.00 -5.92 -0.15
N TRP A 149 16.00 -6.04 -1.47
CA TRP A 149 15.27 -5.13 -2.36
C TRP A 149 13.77 -5.14 -2.06
N THR A 150 13.13 -6.31 -2.11
CA THR A 150 11.68 -6.45 -1.91
C THR A 150 11.27 -6.00 -0.50
N LYS A 151 12.10 -6.27 0.52
CA LYS A 151 11.90 -5.76 1.89
C LYS A 151 11.91 -4.23 1.95
N LYS A 152 12.90 -3.59 1.33
CA LYS A 152 13.02 -2.13 1.30
C LYS A 152 11.86 -1.47 0.56
N GLU A 153 11.45 -2.02 -0.57
CA GLU A 153 10.27 -1.53 -1.28
C GLU A 153 8.99 -1.65 -0.46
N ALA A 154 8.79 -2.78 0.23
CA ALA A 154 7.67 -2.95 1.14
C ALA A 154 7.69 -1.89 2.26
N ILE A 155 8.85 -1.63 2.87
CA ILE A 155 8.99 -0.57 3.91
C ILE A 155 8.66 0.81 3.34
N GLN A 156 9.17 1.18 2.17
CA GLN A 156 8.88 2.48 1.54
C GLN A 156 7.38 2.67 1.28
N LYS A 157 6.71 1.59 0.83
CA LYS A 157 5.26 1.57 0.60
C LYS A 157 4.49 1.69 1.92
N ALA A 158 4.93 1.01 2.98
CA ALA A 158 4.30 1.09 4.31
C ALA A 158 4.46 2.49 4.93
N LYS A 159 5.60 3.16 4.71
CA LYS A 159 5.82 4.55 5.16
C LYS A 159 5.15 5.60 4.26
N LYS A 160 4.55 5.20 3.12
CA LYS A 160 3.90 6.09 2.13
C LYS A 160 4.82 7.15 1.51
N LEU A 161 6.14 6.93 1.57
CA LEU A 161 7.16 7.85 1.05
C LEU A 161 7.66 7.45 -0.35
N GLY A 162 7.50 6.18 -0.74
CA GLY A 162 8.06 5.67 -1.99
C GLY A 162 9.56 6.00 -2.12
N MET A 163 9.99 6.43 -3.31
CA MET A 163 11.38 6.77 -3.60
C MET A 163 11.88 8.08 -2.97
N HIS A 164 11.01 8.85 -2.29
CA HIS A 164 11.47 9.98 -1.47
C HIS A 164 12.27 9.50 -0.25
N MET A 165 12.03 8.25 0.18
CA MET A 165 12.87 7.58 1.17
C MET A 165 14.02 6.88 0.45
N ASN A 166 15.25 7.34 0.73
CA ASN A 166 16.44 6.75 0.13
C ASN A 166 16.60 5.28 0.60
N PRO A 167 16.64 4.30 -0.32
CA PRO A 167 16.80 2.89 0.04
C PRO A 167 18.03 2.61 0.91
N ARG A 168 19.10 3.39 0.75
CA ARG A 168 20.37 3.26 1.49
C ARG A 168 20.26 3.69 2.95
N GLU A 169 19.16 4.35 3.33
CA GLU A 169 18.91 4.82 4.70
C GLU A 169 17.89 3.94 5.44
N ILE A 170 17.30 2.96 4.75
CA ILE A 170 16.34 2.05 5.34
C ILE A 170 17.06 1.05 6.23
N ASN A 171 16.74 1.09 7.52
CA ASN A 171 17.15 0.07 8.47
C ASN A 171 16.14 -1.08 8.45
N LEU A 172 16.57 -2.28 8.05
CA LEU A 172 15.72 -3.47 8.04
C LEU A 172 15.37 -3.98 9.45
N ASN A 173 16.08 -3.50 10.49
CA ASN A 173 15.84 -3.82 11.89
C ASN A 173 15.01 -2.75 12.62
N ASP A 174 14.28 -1.90 11.89
CA ASP A 174 13.36 -0.91 12.46
C ASP A 174 12.31 -1.60 13.33
N LEU A 175 12.36 -1.37 14.66
CA LEU A 175 11.51 -2.03 15.64
C LEU A 175 10.05 -1.54 15.60
N ASP A 176 9.83 -0.34 15.04
CA ASP A 176 8.50 0.27 14.93
C ASP A 176 7.69 -0.33 13.76
N LEU A 177 8.34 -1.15 12.93
CA LEU A 177 7.76 -1.78 11.76
C LEU A 177 7.83 -3.31 11.87
N LYS A 178 6.78 -3.98 11.45
CA LYS A 178 6.78 -5.44 11.27
C LYS A 178 7.02 -5.74 9.80
N LEU A 179 7.92 -6.67 9.56
CA LEU A 179 8.35 -7.08 8.22
C LEU A 179 8.37 -8.60 8.14
N VAL A 180 7.65 -9.17 7.18
CA VAL A 180 7.63 -10.61 6.92
C VAL A 180 7.86 -10.84 5.44
N THR A 181 8.72 -11.81 5.13
CA THR A 181 9.02 -12.24 3.77
C THR A 181 8.80 -13.74 3.65
N PHE A 182 8.15 -14.17 2.57
CA PHE A 182 7.92 -15.58 2.26
C PHE A 182 7.78 -15.78 0.75
N THR A 183 7.97 -17.00 0.29
CA THR A 183 7.79 -17.38 -1.12
C THR A 183 6.46 -18.09 -1.33
N LYS A 184 5.73 -17.71 -2.38
CA LYS A 184 4.47 -18.36 -2.77
C LYS A 184 4.32 -18.36 -4.28
N ASP A 185 4.14 -19.54 -4.86
CA ASP A 185 3.94 -19.73 -6.31
C ASP A 185 5.02 -19.02 -7.16
N ASP A 186 6.29 -19.27 -6.81
CA ASP A 186 7.49 -18.68 -7.41
C ASP A 186 7.63 -17.15 -7.28
N LEU A 187 6.82 -16.52 -6.43
CA LEU A 187 6.93 -15.11 -6.08
C LEU A 187 7.53 -14.95 -4.69
N LEU A 188 8.58 -14.14 -4.59
CA LEU A 188 9.06 -13.62 -3.32
C LEU A 188 8.17 -12.45 -2.90
N ILE A 189 7.54 -12.56 -1.73
CA ILE A 189 6.58 -11.57 -1.23
C ILE A 189 7.13 -11.00 0.07
N SER A 190 7.29 -9.67 0.13
CA SER A 190 7.58 -8.97 1.39
C SER A 190 6.43 -8.06 1.78
N ILE A 191 6.06 -8.10 3.05
CA ILE A 191 4.97 -7.31 3.62
C ILE A 191 5.51 -6.58 4.83
N ALA A 192 5.33 -5.27 4.82
CA ALA A 192 5.70 -4.35 5.89
C ALA A 192 4.45 -3.67 6.42
N TRP A 193 4.32 -3.52 7.74
CA TRP A 193 3.24 -2.73 8.33
C TRP A 193 3.64 -2.08 9.64
N GLN A 194 3.00 -0.95 9.94
CA GLN A 194 3.21 -0.17 11.17
C GLN A 194 1.91 0.49 11.60
N ARG A 195 1.79 0.91 12.87
CA ARG A 195 0.64 1.70 13.32
C ARG A 195 0.68 3.09 12.70
N VAL A 196 -0.51 3.65 12.45
CA VAL A 196 -0.64 5.05 12.04
C VAL A 196 -0.33 5.94 13.25
N THR A 197 0.72 6.75 13.15
CA THR A 197 1.12 7.72 14.19
C THR A 197 0.48 9.09 13.98
N GLU A 198 0.16 9.45 12.73
CA GLU A 198 -0.51 10.69 12.36
C GLU A 198 -1.74 10.38 11.51
N VAL A 199 -2.93 10.70 12.02
CA VAL A 199 -4.17 10.61 11.25
C VAL A 199 -4.28 11.88 10.42
N SER A 200 -4.21 11.78 9.08
CA SER A 200 -4.46 12.94 8.23
C SER A 200 -5.95 13.30 8.33
N GLU A 201 -6.25 14.44 8.93
CA GLU A 201 -7.62 14.93 9.09
C GLU A 201 -8.10 15.56 7.79
N ASN A 202 -9.27 15.16 7.28
CA ASN A 202 -9.87 15.82 6.12
C ASN A 202 -10.49 17.17 6.56
N PRO A 203 -10.56 18.22 5.73
CA PRO A 203 -11.31 19.45 5.99
C PRO A 203 -12.71 19.26 6.60
N GLU A 204 -13.46 18.23 6.22
CA GLU A 204 -14.74 17.91 6.87
C GLU A 204 -14.57 17.52 8.35
N ASP A 205 -13.56 16.73 8.69
CA ASP A 205 -13.26 16.34 10.07
C ASP A 205 -12.81 17.55 10.90
N LEU A 206 -12.02 18.44 10.31
CA LEU A 206 -11.61 19.71 10.92
C LEU A 206 -12.84 20.60 11.18
N LEU A 207 -13.72 20.76 10.19
CA LEU A 207 -14.94 21.53 10.31
C LEU A 207 -15.86 20.97 11.40
N ILE A 208 -16.00 19.65 11.49
CA ILE A 208 -16.83 19.00 12.53
C ILE A 208 -16.22 19.17 13.90
N LYS A 209 -14.90 19.04 14.03
CA LYS A 209 -14.22 19.32 15.30
C LYS A 209 -14.39 20.76 15.72
N GLU A 210 -14.30 21.70 14.78
CA GLU A 210 -14.52 23.12 15.02
C GLU A 210 -15.97 23.40 15.44
N ILE A 211 -16.95 22.84 14.73
CA ILE A 211 -18.37 22.92 15.08
C ILE A 211 -18.60 22.33 16.48
N ARG A 212 -18.03 21.16 16.77
CA ARG A 212 -18.16 20.50 18.07
C ARG A 212 -17.54 21.32 19.20
N SER A 213 -16.37 21.94 18.98
CA SER A 213 -15.76 22.86 19.93
C SER A 213 -16.68 24.06 20.19
N LYS A 214 -17.20 24.67 19.13
CA LYS A 214 -18.13 25.80 19.21
C LYS A 214 -19.44 25.45 19.95
N MET A 215 -19.95 24.22 19.77
CA MET A 215 -21.12 23.74 20.52
C MET A 215 -20.82 23.48 22.01
N LEU A 216 -19.60 23.03 22.34
CA LEU A 216 -19.17 22.83 23.74
C LEU A 216 -18.89 24.16 24.46
N GLU A 217 -18.35 25.15 23.74
CA GLU A 217 -18.08 26.49 24.25
C GLU A 217 -19.34 27.36 24.36
N ASN A 218 -20.31 27.16 23.46
CA ASN A 218 -21.59 27.88 23.47
C ASN A 218 -22.78 26.91 23.26
N PRO A 219 -23.51 26.57 24.33
CA PRO A 219 -24.68 25.68 24.26
C PRO A 219 -25.85 26.22 23.41
N GLU A 220 -25.90 27.53 23.11
CA GLU A 220 -26.89 28.13 22.21
C GLU A 220 -26.46 28.16 20.74
N PHE A 221 -25.30 27.58 20.41
CA PHE A 221 -24.80 27.54 19.03
C PHE A 221 -25.77 26.78 18.11
N LYS A 222 -26.29 27.48 17.09
CA LYS A 222 -27.14 26.90 16.04
C LYS A 222 -26.37 26.89 14.73
N VAL A 223 -26.31 25.72 14.09
CA VAL A 223 -25.83 25.59 12.71
C VAL A 223 -26.95 26.10 11.80
N GLY A 224 -26.72 27.20 11.08
CA GLY A 224 -27.70 27.78 10.15
C GLY A 224 -27.83 26.94 8.89
N CYS A 225 -29.07 26.67 8.47
CA CYS A 225 -29.41 26.08 7.17
C CYS A 225 -29.44 27.14 6.08
#